data_AF-A0A538H7J0-F1
#
_entry.id   AF-A0A538H7J0-F1
#
_cell.length_a   1.000
_cell.length_b   1.000
_cell.length_c   1.000
_cell.angle_alpha   90.00
_cell.angle_beta   90.00
_cell.angle_gamma   90.00
#
_symmetry.space_group_name_H-M   'P 1'
#
loop_
_entity.id
_entity.type
_entity.pdbx_description
1 polymer ?
#
loop_
_entity_poly.entity_id
_entity_poly.type
_entity_poly.pdbx_seq_one_letter_code
_entity_poly.pdbx_strand_id
1 'polypeptide(L)' 'AREHEGSDVRRPDHWGGYRLVPDAYEFWQHRDDRMHDRLRYRRSDGGWVVERLSP' A
#
# COMPACT_ATOMS: atom_id res chain seq x y z
N ALA A 1 28.97 15.56 19.29
CA ALA A 1 28.14 15.01 18.21
C ALA A 1 28.93 14.96 16.92
N ARG A 2 29.81 13.95 16.77
CA ARG A 2 30.46 13.55 15.50
C ARG A 2 30.92 12.10 15.65
N GLU A 3 29.98 11.19 15.76
CA GLU A 3 30.25 9.77 15.53
C GLU A 3 29.88 9.51 14.07
N HIS A 4 30.82 8.97 13.30
CA HIS A 4 30.76 8.67 11.86
C HIS A 4 31.11 9.81 10.87
N GLU A 5 32.13 10.63 11.13
CA GLU A 5 32.83 11.33 10.03
C GLU A 5 33.87 10.36 9.42
N GLY A 6 33.56 9.78 8.26
CA GLY A 6 34.52 9.01 7.45
C GLY A 6 34.47 7.48 7.58
N SER A 7 33.55 6.91 8.35
CA SER A 7 33.35 5.44 8.42
C SER A 7 32.04 5.03 7.73
N ASP A 8 32.09 4.00 6.88
CA ASP A 8 30.89 3.42 6.28
C ASP A 8 29.94 2.89 7.37
N VAL A 9 28.75 3.49 7.48
CA VAL A 9 27.77 3.18 8.52
C VAL A 9 27.11 1.85 8.18
N ARG A 10 27.48 0.80 8.91
CA ARG A 10 26.86 -0.52 8.71
C ARG A 10 25.40 -0.47 9.16
N ARG A 11 24.52 -0.98 8.29
CA ARG A 11 23.11 -1.18 8.58
C ARG A 11 22.95 -2.13 9.78
N PRO A 12 22.22 -1.73 10.84
CA PRO A 12 22.00 -2.60 12.00
C PRO A 12 21.31 -3.92 11.63
N ASP A 13 21.61 -5.00 12.35
CA ASP A 13 21.04 -6.34 12.09
C ASP A 13 19.51 -6.37 12.22
N HIS A 14 18.96 -5.51 13.08
CA HIS A 14 17.52 -5.36 13.26
C HIS A 14 16.85 -4.46 12.21
N TRP A 15 17.63 -3.78 11.37
CA TRP A 15 17.10 -2.89 10.36
C TRP A 15 16.71 -3.71 9.12
N GLY A 16 15.42 -3.68 8.82
CA GLY A 16 14.84 -4.36 7.68
C GLY A 16 13.56 -3.66 7.24
N GLY A 17 12.72 -4.38 6.50
CA GLY A 17 11.45 -3.87 6.03
C GLY A 17 10.42 -4.98 5.94
N TYR A 18 9.16 -4.57 5.86
CA TYR A 18 8.03 -5.47 5.66
C TYR A 18 7.49 -5.30 4.25
N ARG A 19 7.03 -6.41 3.64
CA ARG A 19 6.28 -6.40 2.39
C ARG A 19 4.80 -6.62 2.68
N LEU A 20 3.99 -5.59 2.45
CA LEU A 20 2.53 -5.74 2.46
C LEU A 20 2.10 -6.47 1.17
N VAL A 21 1.50 -7.65 1.32
CA VAL A 21 0.88 -8.39 0.22
C VAL A 21 -0.62 -8.27 0.39
N PRO A 22 -1.31 -7.45 -0.42
CA PRO A 22 -2.74 -7.22 -0.22
C PRO A 22 -3.56 -8.40 -0.73
N ASP A 23 -4.58 -8.77 0.04
CA ASP A 23 -5.69 -9.63 -0.39
C ASP A 23 -6.79 -8.81 -1.09
N ALA A 24 -6.87 -7.52 -0.75
CA ALA A 24 -7.74 -6.54 -1.39
C ALA A 24 -7.19 -5.11 -1.26
N TYR A 25 -7.65 -4.22 -2.15
CA TYR A 25 -7.45 -2.77 -2.06
C TYR A 25 -8.61 -2.04 -2.75
N GLU A 26 -8.83 -0.77 -2.40
CA GLU A 26 -9.92 0.03 -2.95
C GLU A 26 -9.39 1.38 -3.45
N PHE A 27 -9.83 1.78 -4.64
CA PHE A 27 -9.71 3.15 -5.09
C PHE A 27 -11.02 3.88 -4.81
N TRP A 28 -10.91 4.97 -4.07
CA TRP A 28 -12.01 5.86 -3.74
C TRP A 28 -11.77 7.19 -4.43
N GLN A 29 -12.72 7.63 -5.26
CA GLN A 29 -12.63 8.90 -5.97
C GLN A 29 -13.81 9.81 -5.62
N HIS A 30 -13.48 11.06 -5.28
CA HIS A 30 -14.47 12.10 -4.99
C HIS A 30 -15.34 12.41 -6.20
N ARG A 31 -16.62 12.69 -5.94
CA ARG A 31 -17.64 13.13 -6.90
C ARG A 31 -18.51 14.18 -6.22
N ASP A 32 -18.83 15.28 -6.90
CA ASP A 32 -19.49 16.44 -6.28
C ASP A 32 -20.95 16.18 -5.86
N ASP A 33 -21.61 15.24 -6.52
CA ASP A 33 -22.95 14.75 -6.19
C ASP A 33 -22.96 13.78 -4.98
N ARG A 34 -21.81 13.57 -4.34
CA ARG A 34 -21.56 12.61 -3.24
C ARG A 34 -21.69 11.14 -3.65
N MET A 35 -21.87 10.86 -4.93
CA MET A 35 -21.90 9.51 -5.45
C MET A 35 -20.48 9.06 -5.83
N HIS A 36 -19.64 8.92 -4.81
CA HIS A 36 -18.24 8.54 -4.94
C HIS A 36 -18.04 7.23 -5.73
N ASP A 37 -17.01 7.23 -6.57
CA ASP A 37 -16.60 6.03 -7.27
C ASP A 37 -15.76 5.17 -6.32
N ARG A 38 -16.24 3.96 -6.03
CA ARG A 38 -15.55 2.98 -5.19
C ARG A 38 -15.27 1.72 -5.99
N LEU A 39 -14.01 1.53 -6.37
CA LEU A 39 -13.54 0.35 -7.09
C LEU A 39 -12.71 -0.54 -6.17
N ARG A 40 -13.28 -1.67 -5.76
CA ARG A 40 -12.59 -2.67 -4.94
C ARG A 40 -11.95 -3.73 -5.83
N TYR A 41 -10.68 -3.99 -5.60
CA TYR A 41 -9.92 -5.10 -6.16
C TYR A 41 -9.78 -6.17 -5.09
N ARG A 42 -10.14 -7.41 -5.40
CA ARG A 42 -9.99 -8.57 -4.49
C ARG A 42 -9.29 -9.72 -5.21
N ARG A 43 -8.40 -10.42 -4.51
CA ARG A 43 -7.79 -11.65 -5.04
C ARG A 43 -8.84 -12.75 -5.23
N SER A 44 -8.69 -13.49 -6.31
CA SER A 44 -9.41 -14.72 -6.65
C SER A 44 -8.43 -15.73 -7.26
N ASP A 45 -8.87 -16.97 -7.41
CA ASP A 45 -8.03 -18.07 -7.91
C ASP A 45 -7.40 -17.80 -9.30
N GLY A 46 -8.05 -16.95 -10.12
CA GLY A 46 -7.59 -16.59 -11.47
C GLY A 46 -6.97 -15.19 -11.60
N GLY A 47 -6.77 -14.45 -10.51
CA GLY A 47 -6.27 -13.08 -10.54
C GLY A 47 -7.12 -12.10 -9.75
N TRP A 48 -7.25 -10.87 -10.21
CA TRP A 48 -8.00 -9.82 -9.52
C TRP A 48 -9.42 -9.71 -10.05
N VAL A 49 -10.40 -9.70 -9.14
CA VAL A 49 -11.78 -9.33 -9.43
C VAL A 49 -11.97 -7.87 -9.06
N VAL A 50 -12.64 -7.11 -9.93
CA VAL A 50 -12.97 -5.70 -9.72
C VAL A 50 -14.46 -5.55 -9.51
N GLU A 51 -14.84 -4.87 -8.44
CA GLU A 51 -16.23 -4.65 -8.06
C GLU A 51 -16.46 -3.16 -7.81
N ARG A 52 -17.61 -2.65 -8.26
CA ARG A 52 -18.07 -1.31 -7.91
C ARG A 52 -18.92 -1.40 -6.65
N LEU A 53 -18.58 -0.60 -5.64
CA LEU A 53 -19.35 -0.50 -4.40
C LEU A 53 -20.21 0.76 -4.42
N SER A 54 -21.32 0.74 -3.68
CA SER A 54 -22.09 1.95 -3.43
C SER A 54 -21.25 2.95 -2.62
N PRO A 55 -21.31 4.25 -2.96
CA PRO A 55 -20.67 5.32 -2.21
C PRO A 55 -21.12 5.39 -0.75
#